data_AF-A0A940BW82-F1
#
_entry.id   AF-A0A940BW82-F1
#
_cell.length_a   1.000
_cell.length_b   1.000
_cell.length_c   1.000
_cell.angle_alpha   90.00
_cell.angle_beta   90.00
_cell.angle_gamma   90.00
#
_symmetry.space_group_name_H-M   'P 1'
#
loop_
_entity.id
_entity.type
_entity.pdbx_description
1 polymer ?
#
loop_
_entity_poly.entity_id
_entity_poly.type
_entity_poly.pdbx_seq_one_letter_code
_entity_poly.pdbx_strand_id
1 'polypeptide(L)' 'GVPYIAAGNPNPAHPSIDSVVIEERDPELTLHAMDIKLTKPGVKGYYPAFDVTPPEFVTAIATDKGLFKPADLHKYFEL' A
#
# COMPACT_ATOMS: atom_id res chain seq x y z
N GLY A 1 5.58 -8.63 -19.38
CA GLY A 1 4.72 -7.91 -18.43
C GLY A 1 5.06 -6.43 -18.45
N VAL A 2 4.23 -5.60 -17.84
CA VAL A 2 4.50 -4.16 -17.67
C VAL A 2 5.30 -3.97 -16.38
N PRO A 3 6.43 -3.23 -16.38
CA PRO A 3 7.18 -2.94 -15.15
C PRO A 3 6.35 -2.14 -14.14
N TYR A 4 6.45 -2.50 -12.86
CA TYR A 4 5.87 -1.74 -11.75
C TYR A 4 6.98 -1.14 -10.89
N ILE A 5 7.01 0.19 -10.79
CA ILE A 5 7.99 0.94 -10.00
C ILE A 5 7.24 1.63 -8.86
N ALA A 6 7.56 1.27 -7.62
CA ALA A 6 7.06 1.96 -6.44
C ALA A 6 7.97 3.16 -6.14
N ALA A 7 7.41 4.34 -5.88
CA ALA A 7 8.17 5.53 -5.53
C ALA A 7 7.95 5.89 -4.05
N GLY A 8 9.03 6.02 -3.28
CA GLY A 8 9.00 6.31 -1.86
C GLY A 8 10.23 5.78 -1.13
N ASN A 9 10.53 6.37 0.03
CA ASN A 9 11.68 5.99 0.85
C ASN A 9 11.26 4.94 1.90
N PRO A 10 12.13 3.97 2.24
CA PRO A 10 11.81 2.97 3.26
C PRO A 10 11.70 3.59 4.65
N ASN A 11 10.76 3.08 5.46
CA ASN A 11 10.56 3.53 6.84
C ASN A 11 11.22 2.53 7.82
N PRO A 12 12.27 2.93 8.57
CA PRO A 12 12.96 2.02 9.48
C PRO A 12 12.10 1.57 10.67
N ALA A 13 11.00 2.27 10.97
CA ALA A 13 10.05 1.86 12.00
C ALA A 13 9.25 0.60 11.61
N HIS A 14 9.21 0.26 10.31
CA HIS A 14 8.48 -0.89 9.79
C HIS A 14 9.40 -1.81 8.96
N PRO A 15 10.24 -2.63 9.61
CA PRO A 15 11.23 -3.46 8.92
C PRO A 15 10.63 -4.66 8.18
N SER A 16 9.37 -5.02 8.46
CA SER A 16 8.64 -6.09 7.78
C SER A 16 7.15 -5.75 7.66
N ILE A 17 6.47 -6.43 6.73
CA ILE A 17 5.02 -6.27 6.50
C ILE A 17 4.19 -6.46 7.78
N ASP A 18 4.59 -7.40 8.65
CA ASP A 18 3.85 -7.73 9.87
C ASP A 18 3.82 -6.59 10.89
N SER A 19 4.69 -5.58 10.72
CA SER A 19 4.74 -4.39 11.57
C SER A 19 3.84 -3.25 11.08
N VAL A 20 3.21 -3.38 9.91
CA VAL A 20 2.31 -2.37 9.33
C VAL A 20 0.86 -2.77 9.61
N VAL A 21 0.11 -1.90 10.29
CA VAL A 21 -1.32 -2.09 10.51
C VAL A 21 -2.09 -1.43 9.37
N ILE A 22 -2.97 -2.20 8.71
CA ILE A 22 -3.88 -1.66 7.71
C ILE A 22 -5.00 -0.91 8.42
N GLU A 23 -5.19 0.36 8.06
CA GLU A 23 -6.29 1.17 8.56
C GLU A 23 -7.63 0.62 8.04
N GLU A 24 -8.50 0.20 8.96
CA GLU A 24 -9.89 -0.15 8.66
C GLU A 24 -10.77 1.09 8.84
N ARG A 25 -11.33 1.59 7.74
CA ARG A 25 -12.18 2.78 7.73
C ARG A 25 -13.64 2.41 7.94
N ASP A 26 -14.47 3.43 8.16
CA ASP A 26 -15.92 3.25 8.25
C ASP A 26 -16.46 2.57 6.98
N PRO A 27 -17.00 1.34 7.07
CA PRO A 27 -17.50 0.60 5.91
C PRO A 27 -18.65 1.31 5.19
N GLU A 28 -19.41 2.20 5.85
CA GLU A 28 -20.49 2.95 5.20
C GLU A 28 -19.97 3.88 4.10
N LEU A 29 -18.71 4.34 4.18
CA LEU A 29 -18.09 5.16 3.14
C LEU A 29 -17.92 4.41 1.80
N THR A 30 -17.94 3.08 1.81
CA THR A 30 -17.93 2.28 0.56
C THR A 30 -19.31 2.15 -0.08
N LEU A 31 -20.38 2.47 0.66
CA LEU A 31 -21.75 2.35 0.21
C LEU A 31 -22.32 3.65 -0.38
N HIS A 32 -21.59 4.76 -0.21
CA HIS A 32 -22.01 6.11 -0.59
C HIS A 32 -21.00 6.80 -1.50
N ALA A 33 -21.48 7.73 -2.32
CA ALA A 33 -20.64 8.74 -2.96
C ALA A 33 -21.36 10.09 -2.91
N MET A 34 -20.66 11.16 -2.53
CA MET A 34 -21.25 12.50 -2.34
C MET A 34 -22.52 12.46 -1.48
N ASP A 35 -22.47 11.73 -0.36
CA ASP A 35 -23.58 11.51 0.59
C ASP A 35 -24.82 10.77 0.03
N ILE A 36 -24.75 10.23 -1.19
CA ILE A 36 -25.83 9.45 -1.81
C ILE A 36 -25.51 7.96 -1.68
N LYS A 37 -26.45 7.17 -1.14
CA LYS A 37 -26.31 5.70 -1.07
C LYS A 37 -26.47 5.09 -2.45
N LEU A 38 -25.41 4.42 -2.93
CA LEU A 38 -25.37 3.82 -4.27
C LEU A 38 -25.71 2.32 -4.27
N THR A 39 -25.66 1.69 -3.11
CA THR A 39 -25.85 0.24 -2.97
C THR A 39 -27.29 -0.15 -2.64
N LYS A 40 -27.66 -1.38 -2.99
CA LYS A 40 -28.99 -1.93 -2.66
C LYS A 40 -29.12 -2.18 -1.15
N PRO A 41 -30.37 -2.20 -0.62
CA PRO A 41 -30.62 -2.63 0.76
C PRO A 41 -29.97 -4.00 1.05
N GLY A 42 -29.30 -4.12 2.19
CA GLY A 42 -28.67 -5.36 2.67
C GLY A 42 -27.20 -5.57 2.26
N VAL A 43 -26.63 -4.75 1.37
CA VAL A 43 -25.18 -4.75 1.07
C VAL A 43 -24.41 -4.24 2.29
N LYS A 44 -23.29 -4.89 2.63
CA LYS A 44 -22.38 -4.51 3.71
C LYS A 44 -21.07 -3.99 3.12
N GLY A 45 -20.51 -2.94 3.73
CA GLY A 45 -19.21 -2.40 3.34
C GLY A 45 -18.04 -3.16 3.98
N TYR A 46 -16.89 -3.09 3.31
CA TYR A 46 -15.58 -3.52 3.82
C TYR A 46 -14.56 -2.52 3.29
N TYR A 47 -13.81 -1.86 4.18
CA TYR A 47 -12.98 -0.72 3.78
C TYR A 47 -11.58 -0.68 4.43
N PRO A 48 -10.71 -1.64 4.08
CA PRO A 48 -9.29 -1.46 4.30
C PRO A 48 -8.80 -0.30 3.42
N ALA A 49 -8.17 0.70 4.02
CA ALA A 49 -7.69 1.89 3.31
C ALA A 49 -6.47 1.60 2.42
N PHE A 50 -5.73 0.55 2.75
CA PHE A 50 -4.49 0.15 2.08
C PHE A 50 -4.47 -1.37 1.88
N ASP A 51 -3.63 -1.81 0.96
CA ASP A 51 -3.22 -3.21 0.80
C ASP A 51 -1.69 -3.31 0.81
N VAL A 52 -1.17 -4.52 0.66
CA VAL A 52 0.25 -4.75 0.49
C VAL A 52 0.51 -5.44 -0.83
N THR A 53 1.41 -4.85 -1.63
CA THR A 53 1.94 -5.47 -2.84
C THR A 53 3.17 -6.32 -2.51
N PRO A 54 3.14 -7.65 -2.72
CA PRO A 54 4.29 -8.51 -2.53
C PRO A 54 5.53 -8.06 -3.34
N PRO A 55 6.76 -8.16 -2.78
CA PRO A 55 7.99 -7.72 -3.43
C PRO A 55 8.23 -8.31 -4.84
N GLU A 56 7.78 -9.53 -5.11
CA GLU A 56 7.93 -10.21 -6.40
C GLU A 56 7.15 -9.54 -7.54
N PHE A 57 6.16 -8.70 -7.23
CA PHE A 57 5.45 -7.89 -8.22
C PHE A 57 6.06 -6.51 -8.43
N VAL A 58 7.09 -6.14 -7.67
CA VAL A 58 7.76 -4.83 -7.74
C VAL A 58 9.07 -4.95 -8.52
N THR A 59 9.16 -4.24 -9.64
CA THR A 59 10.35 -4.24 -10.50
C THR A 59 11.50 -3.45 -9.86
N ALA A 60 11.21 -2.29 -9.31
CA ALA A 60 12.17 -1.43 -8.60
C ALA A 60 11.45 -0.49 -7.63
N ILE A 61 12.20 0.02 -6.65
CA ILE A 61 11.78 1.05 -5.70
C ILE A 61 12.60 2.30 -5.97
N ALA A 62 11.94 3.38 -6.35
CA ALA A 62 12.55 4.68 -6.59
C ALA A 62 12.56 5.51 -5.31
N THR A 63 13.76 5.88 -4.88
CA THR A 63 14.03 6.67 -3.67
C THR A 63 14.77 7.95 -4.05
N ASP A 64 14.99 8.84 -3.08
CA ASP A 64 15.90 9.99 -3.22
C ASP A 64 17.39 9.58 -3.38
N LYS A 65 17.77 8.36 -3.00
CA LYS A 65 19.13 7.82 -3.17
C LYS A 65 19.31 6.97 -4.44
N GLY A 66 18.28 6.89 -5.29
CA GLY A 66 18.30 6.14 -6.54
C GLY A 66 17.34 4.94 -6.55
N LEU A 67 17.58 4.02 -7.49
CA LEU A 67 16.74 2.84 -7.71
C LEU A 67 17.28 1.63 -6.96
N PHE A 68 16.41 0.94 -6.24
CA PHE A 68 16.72 -0.30 -5.52
C PHE A 68 15.84 -1.44 -6.03
N LYS A 69 16.38 -2.66 -6.05
CA LYS A 69 15.53 -3.86 -6.10
C LYS A 69 14.89 -4.05 -4.72
N PRO A 70 13.68 -4.63 -4.63
CA PRO A 70 13.03 -4.87 -3.33
C PRO A 70 13.92 -5.63 -2.33
N ALA A 71 14.64 -6.67 -2.79
CA ALA A 71 15.56 -7.44 -1.95
C ALA A 71 16.77 -6.63 -1.45
N ASP A 72 17.13 -5.55 -2.14
CA ASP A 72 18.30 -4.70 -1.86
C ASP A 72 17.92 -3.41 -1.10
N LEU A 73 16.64 -3.21 -0.76
CA LEU A 73 16.16 -1.94 -0.19
C LEU A 73 16.81 -1.59 1.15
N HIS A 74 17.25 -2.59 1.93
CA HIS A 74 17.97 -2.37 3.20
C HIS A 74 19.23 -1.51 3.03
N LYS A 75 19.90 -1.60 1.87
CA LYS A 75 21.11 -0.82 1.54
C LYS A 75 20.86 0.69 1.51
N TYR A 76 19.60 1.12 1.39
CA TYR A 76 19.21 2.53 1.49
C TYR A 76 19.71 3.18 2.79
N PHE A 77 19.74 2.43 3.90
CA PHE A 77 20.16 2.93 5.21
C PHE A 77 21.68 2.93 5.42
N GLU A 78 22.44 2.34 4.50
CA GLU A 78 23.91 2.22 4.56
C GLU A 78 24.63 3.31 3.75
N LEU A 79 23.91 3.97 2.83
CA LEU A 79 24.39 5.08 1.99
C LEU A 79 24.34 6.42 2.72
#